data_AF-A0A7W5YL92-F1
#
_entry.id   AF-A0A7W5YL92-F1
#
_cell.length_a   1.000
_cell.length_b   1.000
_cell.length_c   1.000
_cell.angle_alpha   90.00
_cell.angle_beta   90.00
_cell.angle_gamma   90.00
#
_symmetry.space_group_name_H-M   'P 1'
#
loop_
_entity.id
_entity.type
_entity.pdbx_description
1 polymer ?
#
loop_
_entity_poly.entity_id
_entity_poly.type
_entity_poly.pdbx_seq_one_letter_code
_entity_poly.pdbx_strand_id
1 'polypeptide(L)' 'MAPDVYFQTDHYVGWPYLPVRAAMIGDEELRLRLIGAWLFRAPKKLAARYQARS' A
#
# COMPACT_ATOMS: atom_id res chain seq x y z
N MET A 1 -13.05 2.24 -8.34
CA MET A 1 -11.94 2.82 -7.55
C MET A 1 -12.56 3.77 -6.53
N ALA A 2 -12.01 3.92 -5.32
CA ALA A 2 -12.51 4.84 -4.29
C ALA A 2 -11.73 6.18 -4.38
N PRO A 3 -12.17 7.15 -5.19
CA PRO A 3 -11.40 8.38 -5.47
C PRO A 3 -11.24 9.29 -4.24
N ASP A 4 -12.13 9.17 -3.26
CA ASP A 4 -12.04 9.92 -2.00
C ASP A 4 -10.95 9.37 -1.08
N VAL A 5 -10.46 8.16 -1.35
CA VAL A 5 -9.38 7.50 -0.63
C VAL A 5 -8.08 7.53 -1.43
N TYR A 6 -8.13 7.14 -2.70
CA TYR A 6 -6.98 7.03 -3.59
C TYR A 6 -6.97 8.18 -4.58
N PHE A 7 -5.85 8.88 -4.67
CA PHE A 7 -5.71 10.01 -5.57
C PHE A 7 -4.37 9.96 -6.30
N GLN A 8 -4.34 10.57 -7.48
CA GLN A 8 -3.13 10.71 -8.28
C GLN A 8 -2.80 12.19 -8.44
N THR A 9 -1.52 12.48 -8.43
CA THR A 9 -0.96 13.77 -8.82
C THR A 9 0.04 13.53 -9.93
N ASP A 10 0.30 14.54 -10.76
CA ASP A 10 1.26 14.45 -11.88
C ASP A 10 2.62 13.89 -11.45
N HIS A 11 3.06 14.22 -10.23
CA HIS A 11 4.30 13.71 -9.62
C HIS A 11 4.43 12.17 -9.63
N TYR A 12 3.32 11.43 -9.56
CA TYR A 12 3.33 9.96 -9.49
C TYR A 12 2.93 9.28 -10.80
N VAL A 13 2.69 10.02 -11.88
CA VAL A 13 2.41 9.43 -13.20
C VAL A 13 3.60 8.59 -13.66
N GLY A 14 3.34 7.34 -14.03
CA GLY A 14 4.37 6.38 -14.46
C GLY A 14 5.13 5.69 -13.32
N TRP A 15 4.89 6.07 -12.07
CA TRP A 15 5.50 5.43 -10.90
C TRP A 15 4.56 4.38 -10.28
N PRO A 16 5.09 3.31 -9.66
CA PRO A 16 4.27 2.29 -9.00
C PRO A 16 3.84 2.74 -7.59
N TYR A 17 3.38 3.98 -7.46
CA TYR A 17 2.96 4.58 -6.19
C TYR A 17 1.60 5.22 -6.36
N LEU A 18 0.73 5.01 -5.36
CA LEU A 18 -0.61 5.58 -5.33
C LEU A 18 -0.84 6.22 -3.96
N PRO A 19 -0.87 7.55 -3.87
CA PRO A 19 -1.22 8.27 -2.66
C PRO A 19 -2.60 7.87 -2.10
N VAL A 20 -2.69 7.88 -0.77
CA VAL A 20 -3.88 7.56 0.00
C VAL A 20 -4.17 8.66 1.00
N ARG A 21 -5.44 9.06 1.14
CA ARG A 21 -5.90 9.97 2.19
C ARG A 21 -6.06 9.20 3.50
N ALA A 22 -5.09 9.32 4.40
CA ALA A 22 -5.07 8.60 5.68
C ALA A 22 -6.30 8.84 6.56
N ALA A 23 -6.94 10.02 6.46
CA ALA A 23 -8.15 10.34 7.22
C ALA A 23 -9.44 9.69 6.66
N MET A 24 -9.42 9.20 5.42
CA MET A 24 -10.60 8.67 4.74
C MET A 24 -10.59 7.14 4.60
N ILE A 25 -9.41 6.52 4.70
CA ILE A 25 -9.25 5.08 4.62
C ILE A 25 -9.57 4.44 5.98
N GLY A 26 -10.30 3.32 5.97
CA GLY A 26 -10.54 2.56 7.20
C GLY A 26 -9.30 1.78 7.65
N ASP A 27 -9.21 1.50 8.95
CA ASP A 27 -8.03 0.89 9.57
C ASP A 27 -7.63 -0.45 8.94
N GLU A 28 -8.60 -1.33 8.67
CA GLU A 28 -8.32 -2.64 8.07
C GLU A 28 -7.79 -2.50 6.64
N GLU A 29 -8.40 -1.60 5.85
CA GLU A 29 -7.93 -1.36 4.49
C GLU A 29 -6.53 -0.73 4.52
N LEU A 30 -6.30 0.25 5.38
CA LEU A 30 -4.99 0.89 5.56
C LEU A 30 -3.92 -0.13 5.95
N ARG A 31 -4.22 -1.02 6.90
CA ARG A 31 -3.33 -2.11 7.31
C ARG A 31 -2.94 -2.97 6.11
N LEU A 32 -3.92 -3.40 5.31
CA LEU A 32 -3.67 -4.22 4.12
C LEU A 32 -2.84 -3.47 3.06
N ARG A 33 -3.09 -2.17 2.84
CA ARG A 33 -2.30 -1.36 1.88
C ARG A 33 -0.86 -1.15 2.33
N LEU A 34 -0.64 -0.90 3.62
CA LEU A 34 0.71 -0.78 4.17
C LEU A 34 1.48 -2.09 4.05
N ILE A 35 0.85 -3.22 4.36
CA ILE A 35 1.45 -4.55 4.20
C ILE A 35 1.78 -4.81 2.73
N GLY A 36 0.84 -4.56 1.81
CA GLY A 36 1.06 -4.76 0.38
C GLY A 36 2.20 -3.89 -0.18
N ALA A 37 2.22 -2.60 0.17
CA ALA A 37 3.28 -1.68 -0.24
C ALA A 37 4.65 -2.10 0.32
N TRP A 38 4.69 -2.58 1.57
CA TRP A 38 5.90 -3.12 2.16
C TRP A 38 6.34 -4.41 1.47
N LEU A 39 5.44 -5.37 1.24
CA LEU A 39 5.74 -6.64 0.54
C LEU A 39 6.28 -6.41 -0.87
N PHE A 40 5.77 -5.39 -1.58
CA PHE A 40 6.27 -5.00 -2.90
C PHE A 40 7.75 -4.58 -2.89
N ARG A 41 8.23 -4.02 -1.77
CA ARG A 41 9.60 -3.53 -1.60
C ARG A 41 10.49 -4.45 -0.75
N ALA A 42 9.91 -5.34 0.04
CA ALA A 42 10.63 -6.12 1.02
C ALA A 42 11.57 -7.16 0.39
N PRO A 43 12.75 -7.41 0.98
CA PRO A 43 13.61 -8.52 0.56
C PRO A 43 12.87 -9.86 0.64
N LYS A 44 13.06 -10.73 -0.37
CA LYS A 44 12.32 -11.99 -0.53
C LYS A 44 12.27 -12.85 0.75
N LYS A 45 13.41 -13.00 1.44
CA LYS A 45 13.50 -13.79 2.69
C LYS A 45 12.64 -13.18 3.81
N LEU A 46 12.58 -11.86 3.89
CA LEU A 46 11.81 -11.16 4.91
C LEU A 46 10.31 -11.21 4.61
N ALA A 47 9.92 -11.01 3.35
CA ALA A 47 8.54 -11.16 2.90
C ALA A 47 8.01 -12.58 3.15
N ALA A 48 8.79 -13.61 2.77
CA ALA A 48 8.42 -15.01 3.00
C ALA A 48 8.22 -15.33 4.49
N ARG A 49 9.09 -14.79 5.36
CA ARG A 49 8.96 -14.97 6.81
C ARG A 49 7.71 -14.30 7.38
N TYR A 50 7.33 -13.15 6.84
CA TYR A 50 6.09 -12.47 7.24
C TYR A 50 4.85 -13.28 6.82
N GLN A 51 4.81 -13.74 5.56
CA GLN A 51 3.69 -14.51 5.01
C GLN A 51 3.50 -15.87 5.71
N ALA A 52 4.58 -16.51 6.15
CA ALA A 52 4.49 -17.76 6.91
C ALA A 52 3.92 -17.59 8.33
N ARG A 53 3.80 -16.35 8.82
CA ARG A 53 3.30 -16.01 10.18
C ARG A 53 1.87 -15.46 10.19
N SER A 54 1.34 -15.08 9.03
CA SER A 54 0.06 -14.38 8.87
C SER A 54 -1.08 -15.31 8.53
#